data_AF-A0AAE7DST0-F1
#
_entry.id   AF-A0AAE7DST0-F1
#
_cell.length_a   1.000
_cell.length_b   1.000
_cell.length_c   1.000
_cell.angle_alpha   90.00
_cell.angle_beta   90.00
_cell.angle_gamma   90.00
#
_symmetry.space_group_name_H-M   'P 1'
#
loop_
_entity.id
_entity.type
_entity.pdbx_description
1 polymer ?
#
loop_
_entity_poly.entity_id
_entity_poly.type
_entity_poly.pdbx_seq_one_letter_code
_entity_poly.pdbx_strand_id
1 'polypeptide(L)'
;MGYENVQKVLLTSIKEDDPHKGLKELEIKRWCIAYQTLLNKWDSTIIPPLFKKVLEDETCWKIEDASGQIRLNRYTFGEKLLALKTLDGQRSLIRPFDRYRIACWCCFEDEIRAIFEEFKLTLGSKPVESLVKGCDKGALMIYWSHAMNNQEHQLELNNEHPYVYAFKCAMLEKHVEALEFFWDKLQSIDSVSPKRKEDLLMEAAYNKGRFSTDDVGMVDFCLRHLDPNRYHELLKRDFKQHGCYYTLSILRRNHSFESARKLFEHLKPEDLSPEAYSTSMFSALNSLVSAPDDNFIKSGSDMLTSMWNRPGFEAHRQHYLHKLSIRLSSRDLIIHLIKENKATKVVSEIINSLSQEQMESIMERNKSEYEVFIRVRNKQLNCGEGDSQLPSSSLDVESVKQEVTDIRSKV
;
A
#
# COMPACT_ATOMS: atom_id res chain seq x y z
N MET A 1 -16.33 -18.70 -8.05
CA MET A 1 -14.86 -18.67 -7.99
C MET A 1 -14.46 -17.29 -7.49
N GLY A 2 -13.58 -17.15 -6.49
CA GLY A 2 -13.28 -15.85 -5.87
C GLY A 2 -12.24 -15.02 -6.64
N TYR A 3 -12.18 -13.71 -6.38
CA TYR A 3 -11.21 -12.76 -6.96
C TYR A 3 -9.75 -13.23 -6.83
N GLU A 4 -9.42 -14.04 -5.82
CA GLU A 4 -8.10 -14.66 -5.64
C GLU A 4 -7.67 -15.52 -6.85
N ASN A 5 -8.60 -16.19 -7.52
CA ASN A 5 -8.28 -16.97 -8.72
C ASN A 5 -8.05 -16.06 -9.93
N VAL A 6 -8.80 -14.96 -10.03
CA VAL A 6 -8.53 -13.92 -11.04
C VAL A 6 -7.14 -13.35 -10.81
N GLN A 7 -6.82 -12.97 -9.57
CA GLN A 7 -5.51 -12.45 -9.19
C GLN A 7 -4.38 -13.42 -9.59
N LYS A 8 -4.51 -14.73 -9.30
CA LYS A 8 -3.53 -15.74 -9.73
C LYS A 8 -3.29 -15.73 -11.24
N VAL A 9 -4.35 -15.66 -12.04
CA VAL A 9 -4.23 -15.57 -13.50
C VAL A 9 -3.54 -14.27 -13.92
N LEU A 10 -3.92 -13.14 -13.34
CA LEU A 10 -3.32 -11.84 -13.71
C LEU A 10 -1.84 -11.76 -13.33
N LEU A 11 -1.41 -12.35 -12.21
CA LEU A 11 0.00 -12.37 -11.82
C LEU A 11 0.89 -13.08 -12.86
N THR A 12 0.34 -14.03 -13.63
CA THR A 12 1.07 -14.68 -14.74
C THR A 12 1.26 -13.79 -15.97
N SER A 13 0.74 -12.55 -15.99
CA SER A 13 1.07 -11.55 -17.02
C SER A 13 2.49 -10.99 -16.87
N ILE A 14 3.08 -11.11 -15.68
CA ILE A 14 4.40 -10.59 -15.38
C ILE A 14 5.43 -11.69 -15.62
N LYS A 15 6.46 -11.38 -16.40
CA LYS A 15 7.54 -12.33 -16.68
C LYS A 15 8.43 -12.52 -15.46
N GLU A 16 9.03 -13.69 -15.34
CA GLU A 16 9.96 -14.01 -14.25
C GLU A 16 11.23 -13.14 -14.26
N ASP A 17 11.66 -12.71 -15.43
CA ASP A 17 12.84 -11.86 -15.65
C ASP A 17 12.52 -10.35 -15.67
N ASP A 18 11.27 -9.96 -15.38
CA ASP A 18 10.89 -8.54 -15.31
C ASP A 18 11.60 -7.85 -14.13
N PRO A 19 12.41 -6.79 -14.37
CA PRO A 19 13.17 -6.11 -13.32
C PRO A 19 12.29 -5.43 -12.27
N HIS A 20 10.99 -5.24 -12.56
CA HIS A 20 10.01 -4.64 -11.67
C HIS A 20 8.91 -5.63 -11.24
N LYS A 21 9.17 -6.94 -11.35
CA LYS A 21 8.19 -7.99 -11.04
C LYS A 21 7.44 -7.76 -9.73
N GLY A 22 8.17 -7.58 -8.62
CA GLY A 22 7.57 -7.43 -7.29
C GLY A 22 6.62 -6.22 -7.18
N LEU A 23 6.98 -5.10 -7.81
CA LEU A 23 6.14 -3.90 -7.87
C LEU A 23 4.91 -4.10 -8.75
N LYS A 24 5.07 -4.65 -9.97
CA LYS A 24 3.95 -4.95 -10.87
C LYS A 24 2.95 -5.92 -10.22
N GLU A 25 3.45 -6.98 -9.58
CA GLU A 25 2.62 -7.93 -8.84
C GLU A 25 1.84 -7.27 -7.69
N LEU A 26 2.48 -6.37 -6.94
CA LEU A 26 1.84 -5.65 -5.85
C LEU A 26 0.70 -4.75 -6.36
N GLU A 27 0.92 -4.06 -7.48
CA GLU A 27 -0.12 -3.24 -8.12
C GLU A 27 -1.30 -4.08 -8.63
N ILE A 28 -1.05 -5.25 -9.21
CA ILE A 28 -2.12 -6.20 -9.58
C ILE A 28 -2.92 -6.64 -8.35
N LYS A 29 -2.23 -7.01 -7.26
CA LYS A 29 -2.89 -7.41 -6.00
C LYS A 29 -3.79 -6.30 -5.46
N ARG A 30 -3.29 -5.06 -5.43
CA ARG A 30 -4.04 -3.87 -4.99
C ARG A 30 -5.27 -3.64 -5.87
N TRP A 31 -5.09 -3.66 -7.19
CA TRP A 31 -6.19 -3.50 -8.14
C TRP A 31 -7.25 -4.60 -7.98
N CYS A 32 -6.84 -5.88 -7.87
CA CYS A 32 -7.79 -6.98 -7.67
C CYS A 32 -8.64 -6.82 -6.42
N ILE A 33 -8.06 -6.32 -5.32
CA ILE A 33 -8.77 -6.10 -4.07
C ILE A 33 -9.74 -4.92 -4.19
N ALA A 34 -9.31 -3.82 -4.80
CA ALA A 34 -10.17 -2.66 -5.05
C ALA A 34 -11.40 -3.04 -5.89
N TYR A 35 -11.19 -3.89 -6.89
CA TYR A 35 -12.22 -4.32 -7.84
C TYR A 35 -12.88 -5.65 -7.47
N GLN A 36 -12.66 -6.19 -6.26
CA GLN A 36 -13.08 -7.55 -5.89
C GLN A 36 -14.56 -7.83 -6.14
N THR A 37 -15.45 -6.85 -5.87
CA THR A 37 -16.89 -7.00 -6.06
C THR A 37 -17.25 -7.13 -7.54
N LEU A 38 -16.48 -6.52 -8.44
CA LEU A 38 -16.62 -6.69 -9.88
C LEU A 38 -16.08 -8.05 -10.31
N LEU A 39 -14.87 -8.38 -9.87
CA LEU A 39 -14.18 -9.61 -10.24
C LEU A 39 -14.96 -10.87 -9.81
N ASN A 40 -15.60 -10.82 -8.62
CA ASN A 40 -16.44 -11.92 -8.13
C ASN A 40 -17.72 -12.14 -8.95
N LYS A 41 -18.19 -11.13 -9.70
CA LYS A 41 -19.37 -11.23 -10.58
C LYS A 41 -19.03 -11.69 -11.98
N TRP A 42 -17.79 -11.50 -12.40
CA TRP A 42 -17.33 -11.87 -13.74
C TRP A 42 -17.04 -13.35 -13.86
N ASP A 43 -17.32 -13.90 -15.04
CA ASP A 43 -17.02 -15.29 -15.34
C ASP A 43 -15.50 -15.50 -15.30
N SER A 44 -15.08 -16.25 -14.28
CA SER A 44 -13.68 -16.53 -13.98
C SER A 44 -12.95 -17.34 -15.07
N THR A 45 -13.68 -17.89 -16.04
CA THR A 45 -13.07 -18.70 -17.11
C THR A 45 -12.73 -17.90 -18.37
N ILE A 46 -13.49 -16.85 -18.68
CA ILE A 46 -13.38 -16.12 -19.96
C ILE A 46 -12.65 -14.78 -19.80
N ILE A 47 -12.97 -14.05 -18.73
CA ILE A 47 -12.53 -12.65 -18.57
C ILE A 47 -11.08 -12.53 -18.09
N PRO A 48 -10.59 -13.31 -17.10
CA PRO A 48 -9.23 -13.16 -16.59
C PRO A 48 -8.11 -13.32 -17.64
N PRO A 49 -8.17 -14.28 -18.59
CA PRO A 49 -7.16 -14.38 -19.65
C PRO A 49 -7.06 -13.14 -20.54
N LEU A 50 -8.17 -12.41 -20.72
CA LEU A 50 -8.17 -11.19 -21.53
C LEU A 50 -7.56 -10.02 -20.77
N PHE A 51 -7.85 -9.90 -19.48
CA PHE A 51 -7.22 -8.90 -18.63
C PHE A 51 -5.71 -9.13 -18.53
N LYS A 52 -5.29 -10.40 -18.43
CA LYS A 52 -3.89 -10.79 -18.50
C LYS A 52 -3.24 -10.24 -19.78
N LYS A 53 -3.88 -10.47 -20.94
CA LYS A 53 -3.39 -9.96 -22.23
C LYS A 53 -3.28 -8.43 -22.27
N VAL A 54 -4.19 -7.72 -21.61
CA VAL A 54 -4.11 -6.26 -21.48
C VAL A 54 -2.93 -5.85 -20.59
N LEU A 55 -2.70 -6.55 -19.47
CA LEU A 55 -1.59 -6.25 -18.54
C LEU A 55 -0.20 -6.60 -19.11
N GLU A 56 -0.13 -7.49 -20.09
CA GLU A 56 1.10 -7.79 -20.86
C GLU A 56 1.54 -6.61 -21.76
N ASP A 57 0.67 -5.61 -21.97
CA ASP A 57 1.00 -4.40 -22.69
C ASP A 57 1.77 -3.41 -21.80
N GLU A 58 3.00 -3.07 -22.18
CA GLU A 58 3.85 -2.14 -21.41
C GLU A 58 3.25 -0.73 -21.27
N THR A 59 2.32 -0.32 -22.15
CA THR A 59 1.61 0.97 -22.01
C THR A 59 0.69 1.01 -20.79
N CYS A 60 0.33 -0.14 -20.22
CA CYS A 60 -0.40 -0.23 -18.96
C CYS A 60 0.48 0.04 -17.74
N TRP A 61 1.78 0.23 -17.90
CA TRP A 61 2.72 0.47 -16.81
C TRP A 61 3.37 1.83 -16.97
N LYS A 62 3.41 2.61 -15.88
CA LYS A 62 4.10 3.92 -15.83
C LYS A 62 5.23 3.88 -14.82
N ILE A 63 6.38 4.41 -15.18
CA ILE A 63 7.51 4.62 -14.27
C ILE A 63 7.37 6.04 -13.71
N GLU A 64 7.39 6.21 -12.39
CA GLU A 64 7.47 7.53 -11.77
C GLU A 64 8.93 7.98 -11.71
N ASP A 65 9.22 9.10 -12.40
CA ASP A 65 10.53 9.51 -12.94
C ASP A 65 11.69 9.58 -11.92
N ALA A 66 11.44 9.88 -10.64
CA ALA A 66 12.51 10.12 -9.66
C ALA A 66 12.80 8.94 -8.73
N SER A 67 11.86 8.01 -8.54
CA SER A 67 12.01 6.86 -7.63
C SER A 67 12.20 5.54 -8.36
N GLY A 68 12.06 5.52 -9.69
CA GLY A 68 12.03 4.29 -10.49
C GLY A 68 10.84 3.39 -10.13
N GLN A 69 9.83 3.94 -9.46
CA GLN A 69 8.67 3.19 -9.00
C GLN A 69 7.72 2.95 -10.16
N ILE A 70 7.47 1.69 -10.49
CA ILE A 70 6.47 1.32 -11.49
C ILE A 70 5.08 1.29 -10.87
N ARG A 71 4.08 1.80 -11.59
CA ARG A 71 2.68 1.78 -11.18
C ARG A 71 1.80 1.31 -12.33
N LEU A 72 0.69 0.65 -12.01
CA LEU A 72 -0.35 0.37 -12.99
C LEU A 72 -0.95 1.70 -13.48
N ASN A 73 -0.85 1.98 -14.77
CA ASN A 73 -1.59 3.05 -15.42
C ASN A 73 -3.05 2.63 -15.54
N ARG A 74 -3.81 2.87 -14.45
CA ARG A 74 -5.21 2.47 -14.33
C ARG A 74 -6.13 3.09 -15.38
N TYR A 75 -5.78 4.29 -15.86
CA TYR A 75 -6.48 4.94 -16.97
C TYR A 75 -6.31 4.13 -18.26
N THR A 76 -5.08 3.94 -18.73
CA THR A 76 -4.82 3.15 -19.95
C THR A 76 -5.29 1.70 -19.83
N PHE A 77 -5.18 1.11 -18.65
CA PHE A 77 -5.73 -0.21 -18.38
C PHE A 77 -7.26 -0.22 -18.54
N GLY A 78 -7.97 0.72 -17.91
CA GLY A 78 -9.42 0.87 -18.00
C GLY A 78 -9.92 1.09 -19.42
N GLU A 79 -9.24 1.94 -20.22
CA GLU A 79 -9.59 2.16 -21.63
C GLU A 79 -9.51 0.86 -22.43
N LYS A 80 -8.40 0.12 -22.29
CA LYS A 80 -8.23 -1.17 -22.98
C LYS A 80 -9.24 -2.21 -22.52
N LEU A 81 -9.63 -2.21 -21.24
CA LEU A 81 -10.71 -3.07 -20.73
C LEU A 81 -12.05 -2.76 -21.41
N LEU A 82 -12.40 -1.48 -21.56
CA LEU A 82 -13.64 -1.06 -22.23
C LEU A 82 -13.64 -1.37 -23.73
N ALA A 83 -12.47 -1.43 -24.35
CA ALA A 83 -12.30 -1.78 -25.76
C ALA A 83 -12.39 -3.30 -26.05
N LEU A 84 -12.47 -4.16 -25.03
CA LEU A 84 -12.54 -5.61 -25.21
C LEU A 84 -13.85 -6.05 -25.91
N LYS A 85 -13.71 -6.65 -27.09
CA LYS A 85 -14.82 -7.16 -27.91
C LYS A 85 -14.73 -8.67 -28.12
N THR A 86 -15.87 -9.29 -28.43
CA THR A 86 -15.99 -10.68 -28.86
C THR A 86 -15.09 -10.96 -30.07
N LEU A 87 -14.78 -12.24 -30.33
CA LEU A 87 -13.91 -12.66 -31.44
C LEU A 87 -14.40 -12.19 -32.81
N ASP A 88 -15.71 -12.01 -32.98
CA ASP A 88 -16.34 -11.47 -34.19
C ASP A 88 -16.31 -9.91 -34.25
N GLY A 89 -15.76 -9.26 -33.22
CA GLY A 89 -15.64 -7.80 -33.11
C GLY A 89 -16.96 -7.06 -32.88
N GLN A 90 -18.09 -7.76 -32.74
CA GLN A 90 -19.41 -7.12 -32.78
C GLN A 90 -19.94 -6.67 -31.41
N ARG A 91 -19.58 -7.37 -30.32
CA ARG A 91 -20.13 -7.08 -28.99
C ARG A 91 -19.04 -6.85 -27.97
N SER A 92 -19.27 -5.91 -27.06
CA SER A 92 -18.44 -5.78 -25.87
C SER A 92 -18.49 -7.07 -25.03
N LEU A 93 -17.34 -7.51 -24.53
CA LEU A 93 -17.26 -8.65 -23.63
C LEU A 93 -17.70 -8.32 -22.21
N ILE A 94 -17.56 -7.05 -21.82
CA ILE A 94 -18.05 -6.56 -20.54
C ILE A 94 -19.52 -6.12 -20.71
N ARG A 95 -20.38 -6.53 -19.77
CA ARG A 95 -21.80 -6.17 -19.77
C ARG A 95 -21.98 -4.65 -19.71
N PRO A 96 -23.01 -4.06 -20.35
CA PRO A 96 -23.20 -2.60 -20.39
C PRO A 96 -23.12 -1.92 -19.02
N PHE A 97 -23.75 -2.50 -17.99
CA PHE A 97 -23.73 -1.94 -16.63
C PHE A 97 -22.31 -1.93 -16.02
N ASP A 98 -21.56 -3.00 -16.23
CA ASP A 98 -20.18 -3.11 -15.74
C ASP A 98 -19.24 -2.17 -16.52
N ARG A 99 -19.46 -1.98 -17.83
CA ARG A 99 -18.74 -0.98 -18.64
C ARG A 99 -18.95 0.43 -18.09
N TYR A 100 -20.21 0.79 -17.84
CA TYR A 100 -20.54 2.10 -17.27
C TYR A 100 -19.89 2.32 -15.91
N ARG A 101 -19.88 1.27 -15.07
CA ARG A 101 -19.22 1.33 -13.77
C ARG A 101 -17.70 1.56 -13.89
N ILE A 102 -17.02 0.81 -14.76
CA ILE A 102 -15.57 1.02 -15.02
C ILE A 102 -15.33 2.44 -15.54
N ALA A 103 -16.15 2.90 -16.49
CA ALA A 103 -16.03 4.24 -17.05
C ALA A 103 -16.21 5.32 -15.97
N CYS A 104 -17.18 5.16 -15.07
CA CYS A 104 -17.39 6.06 -13.93
C CYS A 104 -16.22 6.07 -12.95
N TRP A 105 -15.65 4.90 -12.64
CA TRP A 105 -14.49 4.77 -11.76
C TRP A 105 -13.24 5.40 -12.36
N CYS A 106 -13.01 5.21 -13.66
CA CYS A 106 -11.88 5.81 -14.37
C CYS A 106 -12.14 7.24 -14.87
N CYS A 107 -13.34 7.78 -14.66
CA CYS A 107 -13.77 9.11 -15.11
C CYS A 107 -13.59 9.36 -16.62
N PHE A 108 -13.88 8.34 -17.44
CA PHE A 108 -13.83 8.46 -18.91
C PHE A 108 -15.06 9.23 -19.43
N GLU A 109 -14.99 10.57 -19.44
CA GLU A 109 -16.15 11.44 -19.71
C GLU A 109 -16.89 11.08 -21.02
N ASP A 110 -16.16 10.77 -22.08
CA ASP A 110 -16.75 10.47 -23.40
C ASP A 110 -17.40 9.08 -23.43
N GLU A 111 -16.75 8.06 -22.87
CA GLU A 111 -17.30 6.72 -22.71
C GLU A 111 -18.53 6.71 -21.79
N ILE A 112 -18.47 7.45 -20.68
CA ILE A 112 -19.61 7.63 -19.77
C ILE A 112 -20.78 8.19 -20.55
N ARG A 113 -20.58 9.27 -21.32
CA ARG A 113 -21.63 9.88 -22.15
C ARG A 113 -22.17 8.90 -23.19
N ALA A 114 -21.31 8.21 -23.92
CA ALA A 114 -21.71 7.26 -24.96
C ALA A 114 -22.54 6.10 -24.38
N ILE A 115 -22.06 5.46 -23.31
CA ILE A 115 -22.76 4.34 -22.66
C ILE A 115 -24.07 4.81 -22.02
N PHE A 116 -24.09 6.03 -21.48
CA PHE A 116 -25.30 6.61 -20.90
C PHE A 116 -26.39 6.85 -21.94
N GLU A 117 -26.03 7.33 -23.13
CA GLU A 117 -26.97 7.46 -24.25
C GLU A 117 -27.47 6.10 -24.77
N GLU A 118 -26.62 5.07 -24.83
CA GLU A 118 -27.04 3.68 -25.10
C GLU A 118 -28.13 3.22 -24.12
N PHE A 119 -27.99 3.56 -22.84
CA PHE A 119 -28.99 3.23 -21.83
C PHE A 119 -30.30 3.99 -21.97
N LYS A 120 -30.26 5.29 -22.30
CA LYS A 120 -31.49 6.06 -22.55
C LYS A 120 -32.33 5.45 -23.66
N LEU A 121 -31.69 5.05 -24.76
CA LEU A 121 -32.35 4.37 -25.88
C LEU A 121 -33.00 3.05 -25.42
N THR A 122 -32.38 2.35 -24.48
CA THR A 122 -32.86 1.05 -23.97
C THR A 122 -33.95 1.20 -22.91
N LEU A 123 -33.98 2.31 -22.16
CA LEU A 123 -34.92 2.53 -21.06
C LEU A 123 -36.24 3.18 -21.47
N GLY A 124 -36.31 3.82 -22.64
CA GLY A 124 -37.50 4.52 -23.10
C GLY A 124 -37.90 5.66 -22.15
N SER A 125 -39.14 5.65 -21.65
CA SER A 125 -39.70 6.70 -20.77
C SER A 125 -39.38 6.53 -19.29
N LYS A 126 -38.53 5.56 -18.91
CA LYS A 126 -38.19 5.37 -17.50
C LYS A 126 -37.28 6.52 -17.01
N PRO A 127 -37.44 6.97 -15.75
CA PRO A 127 -36.56 7.98 -15.18
C PRO A 127 -35.11 7.50 -15.27
N VAL A 128 -34.15 8.39 -15.55
CA VAL A 128 -32.71 8.03 -15.56
C VAL A 128 -32.27 7.49 -14.20
N GLU A 129 -32.91 7.96 -13.13
CA GLU A 129 -32.76 7.47 -11.77
C GLU A 129 -33.11 5.98 -11.68
N SER A 130 -33.82 5.38 -12.64
CA SER A 130 -34.02 3.91 -12.70
C SER A 130 -32.76 3.13 -13.08
N LEU A 131 -31.79 3.75 -13.78
CA LEU A 131 -30.44 3.18 -13.96
C LEU A 131 -29.72 3.06 -12.62
N VAL A 132 -30.01 3.96 -11.68
CA VAL A 132 -29.25 4.15 -10.45
C VAL A 132 -30.05 3.87 -9.16
N LYS A 133 -31.36 3.62 -9.25
CA LYS A 133 -32.21 3.31 -8.10
C LYS A 133 -31.91 1.90 -7.60
N GLY A 134 -31.67 1.84 -6.29
CA GLY A 134 -31.15 0.71 -5.54
C GLY A 134 -29.87 1.14 -4.84
N CYS A 135 -29.88 1.22 -3.50
CA CYS A 135 -28.77 1.67 -2.64
C CYS A 135 -27.48 0.82 -2.73
N ASP A 136 -27.38 -0.07 -3.71
CA ASP A 136 -26.22 -0.93 -4.02
C ASP A 136 -25.43 -0.44 -5.26
N LYS A 137 -25.77 0.73 -5.82
CA LYS A 137 -25.14 1.30 -7.02
C LYS A 137 -24.25 2.48 -6.61
N GLY A 138 -22.97 2.44 -6.95
CA GLY A 138 -21.94 3.34 -6.43
C GLY A 138 -22.27 4.84 -6.54
N ALA A 139 -21.93 5.61 -5.52
CA ALA A 139 -21.88 7.08 -5.48
C ALA A 139 -21.28 7.76 -6.73
N LEU A 140 -20.20 7.24 -7.34
CA LEU A 140 -19.63 7.75 -8.57
C LEU A 140 -20.57 7.57 -9.76
N MET A 141 -21.25 6.43 -9.85
CA MET A 141 -22.28 6.21 -10.88
C MET A 141 -23.47 7.15 -10.67
N ILE A 142 -23.86 7.40 -9.42
CA ILE A 142 -24.89 8.40 -9.07
C ILE A 142 -24.49 9.78 -9.56
N TYR A 143 -23.28 10.22 -9.20
CA TYR A 143 -22.75 11.51 -9.63
C TYR A 143 -22.77 11.65 -11.15
N TRP A 144 -22.15 10.71 -11.87
CA TRP A 144 -22.03 10.77 -13.32
C TRP A 144 -23.38 10.74 -14.04
N SER A 145 -24.34 9.95 -13.53
CA SER A 145 -25.67 9.89 -14.13
C SER A 145 -26.43 11.21 -14.01
N HIS A 146 -26.26 11.95 -12.91
CA HIS A 146 -26.83 13.29 -12.76
C HIS A 146 -26.08 14.30 -13.62
N ALA A 147 -24.74 14.24 -13.65
CA ALA A 147 -23.92 15.12 -14.47
C ALA A 147 -24.24 14.99 -15.97
N MET A 148 -24.36 13.77 -16.51
CA MET A 148 -24.72 13.54 -17.91
C MET A 148 -26.14 14.00 -18.28
N ASN A 149 -27.00 14.22 -17.29
CA ASN A 149 -28.35 14.72 -17.48
C ASN A 149 -28.51 16.20 -17.15
N ASN A 150 -27.44 16.92 -16.79
CA ASN A 150 -27.48 18.29 -16.27
C ASN A 150 -28.39 18.41 -15.02
N GLN A 151 -28.37 17.39 -14.18
CA GLN A 151 -29.21 17.24 -12.99
C GLN A 151 -28.38 17.26 -11.70
N GLU A 152 -27.14 17.78 -11.69
CA GLU A 152 -26.33 17.83 -10.46
C GLU A 152 -26.99 18.62 -9.32
N HIS A 153 -27.89 19.55 -9.65
CA HIS A 153 -28.69 20.30 -8.67
C HIS A 153 -29.62 19.40 -7.81
N GLN A 154 -29.85 18.16 -8.22
CA GLN A 154 -30.64 17.18 -7.46
C GLN A 154 -29.78 16.37 -6.48
N LEU A 155 -28.45 16.50 -6.55
CA LEU A 155 -27.53 15.90 -5.59
C LEU A 155 -27.52 16.72 -4.29
N GLU A 156 -27.30 16.03 -3.17
CA GLU A 156 -27.10 16.66 -1.86
C GLU A 156 -25.70 17.29 -1.76
N LEU A 157 -25.50 18.40 -2.48
CA LEU A 157 -24.21 19.08 -2.59
C LEU A 157 -23.78 19.83 -1.32
N ASN A 158 -24.71 20.10 -0.38
CA ASN A 158 -24.43 20.83 0.85
C ASN A 158 -23.72 22.19 0.63
N ASN A 159 -24.15 22.94 -0.38
CA ASN A 159 -23.53 24.20 -0.83
C ASN A 159 -22.08 24.08 -1.33
N GLU A 160 -21.59 22.87 -1.62
CA GLU A 160 -20.29 22.66 -2.25
C GLU A 160 -20.41 22.58 -3.78
N HIS A 161 -19.28 22.79 -4.46
CA HIS A 161 -19.19 22.59 -5.91
C HIS A 161 -19.43 21.10 -6.26
N PRO A 162 -20.09 20.75 -7.38
CA PRO A 162 -20.35 19.36 -7.78
C PRO A 162 -19.10 18.46 -7.79
N TYR A 163 -17.95 18.98 -8.21
CA TYR A 163 -16.68 18.23 -8.16
C TYR A 163 -16.16 17.95 -6.75
N VAL A 164 -16.54 18.74 -5.74
CA VAL A 164 -16.23 18.39 -4.33
C VAL A 164 -17.05 17.18 -3.90
N TYR A 165 -18.34 17.16 -4.26
CA TYR A 165 -19.19 15.99 -4.05
C TYR A 165 -18.62 14.76 -4.77
N ALA A 166 -18.25 14.89 -6.04
CA ALA A 166 -17.67 13.81 -6.84
C ALA A 166 -16.34 13.28 -6.28
N PHE A 167 -15.46 14.17 -5.80
CA PHE A 167 -14.24 13.80 -5.10
C PHE A 167 -14.54 12.98 -3.83
N LYS A 168 -15.56 13.37 -3.06
CA LYS A 168 -16.03 12.59 -1.91
C LYS A 168 -16.63 11.24 -2.31
N CYS A 169 -17.33 11.15 -3.43
CA CYS A 169 -17.78 9.87 -3.98
C CYS A 169 -16.60 8.95 -4.30
N ALA A 170 -15.57 9.48 -4.97
CA ALA A 170 -14.34 8.75 -5.28
C ALA A 170 -13.63 8.27 -4.00
N MET A 171 -13.56 9.11 -2.98
CA MET A 171 -13.03 8.77 -1.66
C MET A 171 -13.83 7.63 -0.99
N LEU A 172 -15.16 7.70 -1.02
CA LEU A 172 -16.03 6.70 -0.39
C LEU A 172 -15.94 5.33 -1.07
N GLU A 173 -15.82 5.32 -2.40
CA GLU A 173 -15.69 4.09 -3.18
C GLU A 173 -14.25 3.60 -3.36
N LYS A 174 -13.27 4.42 -2.95
CA LYS A 174 -11.86 4.11 -2.94
C LYS A 174 -11.22 3.95 -4.32
N HIS A 175 -11.63 4.78 -5.27
CA HIS A 175 -11.07 4.80 -6.61
C HIS A 175 -10.05 5.94 -6.74
N VAL A 176 -8.76 5.61 -6.64
CA VAL A 176 -7.67 6.60 -6.73
C VAL A 176 -7.64 7.30 -8.09
N GLU A 177 -7.98 6.59 -9.16
CA GLU A 177 -8.10 7.17 -10.50
C GLU A 177 -9.17 8.28 -10.58
N ALA A 178 -10.33 8.10 -9.92
CA ALA A 178 -11.34 9.14 -9.83
C ALA A 178 -10.91 10.29 -8.92
N LEU A 179 -10.19 10.00 -7.82
CA LEU A 179 -9.63 11.03 -6.96
C LEU A 179 -8.62 11.91 -7.70
N GLU A 180 -7.71 11.30 -8.46
CA GLU A 180 -6.75 12.00 -9.32
C GLU A 180 -7.49 12.91 -10.32
N PHE A 181 -8.47 12.37 -11.04
CA PHE A 181 -9.27 13.13 -12.01
C PHE A 181 -9.99 14.34 -11.38
N PHE A 182 -10.74 14.13 -10.30
CA PHE A 182 -11.50 15.23 -9.67
C PHE A 182 -10.59 16.22 -8.97
N TRP A 183 -9.44 15.79 -8.45
CA TRP A 183 -8.45 16.70 -7.89
C TRP A 183 -7.90 17.68 -8.93
N ASP A 184 -7.58 17.18 -10.12
CA ASP A 184 -7.10 18.01 -11.23
C ASP A 184 -8.16 19.01 -11.67
N LYS A 185 -9.42 18.56 -11.82
CA LYS A 185 -10.55 19.47 -12.09
C LYS A 185 -10.68 20.52 -11.00
N LEU A 186 -10.61 20.12 -9.71
CA LEU A 186 -10.70 21.04 -8.58
C LEU A 186 -9.58 22.09 -8.57
N GLN A 187 -8.39 21.82 -9.11
CA GLN A 187 -7.34 22.84 -9.20
C GLN A 187 -7.78 24.05 -10.03
N SER A 188 -8.55 23.82 -11.09
CA SER A 188 -9.06 24.86 -11.99
C SER A 188 -10.31 25.60 -11.50
N ILE A 189 -10.86 25.22 -10.34
CA ILE A 189 -12.08 25.83 -9.80
C ILE A 189 -11.73 26.90 -8.75
N ASP A 190 -12.09 28.15 -9.03
CA ASP A 190 -11.88 29.30 -8.13
C ASP A 190 -12.87 29.35 -6.97
N SER A 191 -14.09 28.80 -7.14
CA SER A 191 -15.12 28.80 -6.10
C SER A 191 -14.79 27.88 -4.91
N VAL A 192 -13.78 27.02 -5.04
CA VAL A 192 -13.30 26.15 -3.96
C VAL A 192 -12.01 26.75 -3.41
N SER A 193 -12.05 27.22 -2.16
CA SER A 193 -10.87 27.83 -1.54
C SER A 193 -9.69 26.84 -1.42
N PRO A 194 -8.43 27.30 -1.49
CA PRO A 194 -7.25 26.43 -1.28
C PRO A 194 -7.31 25.63 0.02
N LYS A 195 -7.75 26.28 1.11
CA LYS A 195 -7.94 25.62 2.41
C LYS A 195 -8.94 24.46 2.33
N ARG A 196 -10.04 24.61 1.59
CA ARG A 196 -11.01 23.52 1.40
C ARG A 196 -10.40 22.37 0.58
N LYS A 197 -9.61 22.68 -0.45
CA LYS A 197 -8.89 21.65 -1.24
C LYS A 197 -7.95 20.84 -0.35
N GLU A 198 -7.20 21.48 0.55
CA GLU A 198 -6.35 20.79 1.53
C GLU A 198 -7.17 19.95 2.53
N ASP A 199 -8.30 20.47 3.02
CA ASP A 199 -9.18 19.71 3.91
C ASP A 199 -9.72 18.45 3.23
N LEU A 200 -10.01 18.49 1.92
CA LEU A 200 -10.42 17.31 1.15
C LEU A 200 -9.31 16.25 1.07
N LEU A 201 -8.05 16.65 0.83
CA LEU A 201 -6.92 15.73 0.84
C LEU A 201 -6.73 15.08 2.21
N MET A 202 -6.86 15.85 3.30
CA MET A 202 -6.79 15.31 4.65
C MET A 202 -7.93 14.33 4.90
N GLU A 203 -9.19 14.72 4.63
CA GLU A 203 -10.37 13.86 4.76
C GLU A 203 -10.18 12.53 4.02
N ALA A 204 -9.66 12.56 2.79
CA ALA A 204 -9.40 11.37 1.99
C ALA A 204 -8.27 10.50 2.56
N ALA A 205 -7.19 11.10 3.07
CA ALA A 205 -6.06 10.37 3.62
C ALA A 205 -6.45 9.54 4.86
N TYR A 206 -7.16 10.11 5.83
CA TYR A 206 -7.51 9.40 7.07
C TYR A 206 -8.87 8.68 7.02
N ASN A 207 -9.53 8.63 5.86
CA ASN A 207 -10.82 7.95 5.76
C ASN A 207 -10.68 6.44 6.01
N LYS A 208 -11.38 5.93 7.02
CA LYS A 208 -11.46 4.49 7.31
C LYS A 208 -12.63 3.88 6.56
N GLY A 209 -12.39 3.47 5.33
CA GLY A 209 -13.31 2.57 4.65
C GLY A 209 -13.07 1.11 5.09
N ARG A 210 -14.12 0.30 5.14
CA ARG A 210 -14.00 -1.14 5.48
C ARG A 210 -13.07 -1.85 4.48
N PHE A 211 -11.97 -2.43 4.98
CA PHE A 211 -11.21 -3.56 4.43
C PHE A 211 -10.88 -3.54 2.91
N SER A 212 -10.08 -2.59 2.43
CA SER A 212 -9.38 -2.79 1.16
C SER A 212 -7.94 -2.28 1.22
N THR A 213 -7.03 -3.00 0.56
CA THR A 213 -5.62 -2.62 0.43
C THR A 213 -5.42 -1.43 -0.50
N ASP A 214 -6.41 -1.04 -1.30
CA ASP A 214 -6.35 0.13 -2.19
C ASP A 214 -6.31 1.48 -1.47
N ASP A 215 -6.62 1.48 -0.16
CA ASP A 215 -6.48 2.66 0.69
C ASP A 215 -5.05 3.22 0.63
N VAL A 216 -4.03 2.37 0.42
CA VAL A 216 -2.65 2.84 0.29
C VAL A 216 -2.44 3.77 -0.91
N GLY A 217 -3.07 3.47 -2.06
CA GLY A 217 -2.94 4.27 -3.27
C GLY A 217 -3.56 5.65 -3.08
N MET A 218 -4.71 5.71 -2.39
CA MET A 218 -5.35 6.97 -2.00
C MET A 218 -4.50 7.77 -1.01
N VAL A 219 -3.98 7.12 0.03
CA VAL A 219 -3.14 7.80 1.03
C VAL A 219 -1.86 8.34 0.37
N ASP A 220 -1.20 7.55 -0.47
CA ASP A 220 -0.02 7.99 -1.24
C ASP A 220 -0.36 9.16 -2.16
N PHE A 221 -1.50 9.10 -2.87
CA PHE A 221 -1.99 10.21 -3.67
C PHE A 221 -2.17 11.49 -2.83
N CYS A 222 -2.84 11.38 -1.67
CA CYS A 222 -3.09 12.52 -0.80
C CYS A 222 -1.80 13.11 -0.26
N LEU A 223 -0.86 12.27 0.20
CA LEU A 223 0.42 12.74 0.75
C LEU A 223 1.30 13.42 -0.30
N ARG A 224 1.23 13.01 -1.58
CA ARG A 224 1.96 13.68 -2.67
C ARG A 224 1.46 15.11 -2.96
N HIS A 225 0.18 15.38 -2.72
CA HIS A 225 -0.44 16.67 -3.01
C HIS A 225 -0.66 17.55 -1.77
N LEU A 226 -0.58 16.96 -0.57
CA LEU A 226 -0.73 17.67 0.69
C LEU A 226 0.60 18.31 1.11
N ASP A 227 0.56 19.57 1.54
CA ASP A 227 1.72 20.25 2.10
C ASP A 227 2.28 19.47 3.32
N PRO A 228 3.59 19.14 3.36
CA PRO A 228 4.22 18.43 4.48
C PRO A 228 3.98 19.08 5.86
N ASN A 229 3.82 20.40 5.93
CA ASN A 229 3.51 21.12 7.17
C ASN A 229 2.16 20.69 7.78
N ARG A 230 1.26 20.11 6.98
CA ARG A 230 -0.04 19.57 7.43
C ARG A 230 0.04 18.13 7.93
N TYR A 231 1.15 17.41 7.73
CA TYR A 231 1.26 15.99 8.09
C TYR A 231 1.05 15.72 9.59
N HIS A 232 1.57 16.61 10.44
CA HIS A 232 1.35 16.51 11.89
C HIS A 232 -0.13 16.68 12.27
N GLU A 233 -0.84 17.60 11.59
CA GLU A 233 -2.29 17.79 11.80
C GLU A 233 -3.09 16.58 11.27
N LEU A 234 -2.72 16.07 10.10
CA LEU A 234 -3.28 14.83 9.53
C LEU A 234 -3.19 13.69 10.56
N LEU A 235 -2.01 13.45 11.14
CA LEU A 235 -1.79 12.43 12.16
C LEU A 235 -2.63 12.65 13.41
N LYS A 236 -2.80 13.89 13.87
CA LYS A 236 -3.67 14.23 15.00
C LYS A 236 -5.13 13.91 14.71
N ARG A 237 -5.63 14.26 13.52
CA ARG A 237 -7.01 13.96 13.09
C ARG A 237 -7.22 12.45 12.95
N ASP A 238 -6.27 11.75 12.33
CA ASP A 238 -6.25 10.30 12.16
C ASP A 238 -6.33 9.57 13.52
N PHE A 239 -5.48 9.96 14.48
CA PHE A 239 -5.51 9.39 15.82
C PHE A 239 -6.80 9.71 16.57
N LYS A 240 -7.29 10.95 16.49
CA LYS A 240 -8.55 11.36 17.13
C LYS A 240 -9.74 10.55 16.61
N GLN A 241 -9.77 10.24 15.31
CA GLN A 241 -10.87 9.50 14.71
C GLN A 241 -10.78 7.99 14.98
N HIS A 242 -9.59 7.40 14.95
CA HIS A 242 -9.43 5.94 14.96
C HIS A 242 -8.84 5.36 16.24
N GLY A 243 -8.41 6.20 17.17
CA GLY A 243 -7.65 5.79 18.37
C GLY A 243 -6.26 5.22 18.06
N CYS A 244 -5.80 5.35 16.80
CA CYS A 244 -4.51 4.87 16.33
C CYS A 244 -4.09 5.62 15.06
N TYR A 245 -2.80 5.55 14.72
CA TYR A 245 -2.26 6.09 13.45
C TYR A 245 -2.55 5.14 12.29
N TYR A 246 -3.81 5.14 11.83
CA TYR A 246 -4.32 4.27 10.76
C TYR A 246 -3.59 4.49 9.44
N THR A 247 -3.45 5.75 9.01
CA THR A 247 -2.72 6.11 7.77
C THR A 247 -1.33 5.52 7.74
N LEU A 248 -0.56 5.75 8.80
CA LEU A 248 0.79 5.23 8.97
C LEU A 248 0.82 3.68 8.97
N SER A 249 -0.18 3.04 9.59
CA SER A 249 -0.32 1.58 9.61
C SER A 249 -0.57 1.01 8.21
N ILE A 250 -1.43 1.64 7.42
CA ILE A 250 -1.74 1.22 6.05
C ILE A 250 -0.54 1.33 5.14
N LEU A 251 0.17 2.46 5.19
CA LEU A 251 1.36 2.68 4.35
C LEU A 251 2.39 1.58 4.57
N ARG A 252 2.71 1.26 5.83
CA ARG A 252 3.65 0.18 6.16
C ARG A 252 3.17 -1.20 5.72
N ARG A 253 1.93 -1.57 6.05
CA ARG A 253 1.36 -2.90 5.72
C ARG A 253 1.32 -3.16 4.22
N ASN A 254 1.26 -2.10 3.42
CA ASN A 254 1.23 -2.19 1.97
C ASN A 254 2.58 -1.83 1.34
N HIS A 255 3.68 -1.81 2.10
CA HIS A 255 5.03 -1.55 1.62
C HIS A 255 5.25 -0.16 0.99
N SER A 256 4.40 0.82 1.30
CA SER A 256 4.67 2.24 1.00
C SER A 256 5.57 2.84 2.09
N PHE A 257 6.79 2.30 2.17
CA PHE A 257 7.73 2.59 3.25
C PHE A 257 8.23 4.04 3.23
N GLU A 258 8.42 4.61 2.05
CA GLU A 258 8.89 5.99 1.91
C GLU A 258 7.84 7.00 2.38
N SER A 259 6.57 6.85 1.98
CA SER A 259 5.47 7.67 2.50
C SER A 259 5.29 7.48 4.01
N ALA A 260 5.37 6.24 4.50
CA ALA A 260 5.31 5.96 5.93
C ALA A 260 6.46 6.64 6.70
N ARG A 261 7.68 6.63 6.16
CA ARG A 261 8.86 7.30 6.72
C ARG A 261 8.61 8.80 6.85
N LYS A 262 8.24 9.46 5.75
CA LYS A 262 7.95 10.91 5.73
C LYS A 262 6.89 11.28 6.76
N LEU A 263 5.82 10.48 6.86
CA LEU A 263 4.75 10.73 7.81
C LEU A 263 5.22 10.54 9.26
N PHE A 264 5.98 9.47 9.55
CA PHE A 264 6.54 9.22 10.88
C PHE A 264 7.48 10.34 11.34
N GLU A 265 8.25 10.94 10.42
CA GLU A 265 9.16 12.05 10.71
C GLU A 265 8.45 13.34 11.19
N HIS A 266 7.12 13.39 11.14
CA HIS A 266 6.32 14.48 11.68
C HIS A 266 5.67 14.15 13.04
N LEU A 267 5.94 12.96 13.58
CA LEU A 267 5.60 12.62 14.97
C LEU A 267 6.66 13.14 15.93
N LYS A 268 6.17 13.62 17.08
CA LYS A 268 6.98 13.94 18.24
C LYS A 268 6.84 12.83 19.30
N PRO A 269 7.79 12.72 20.24
CA PRO A 269 7.73 11.71 21.29
C PRO A 269 6.45 11.76 22.13
N GLU A 270 5.88 12.95 22.34
CA GLU A 270 4.62 13.16 23.06
C GLU A 270 3.38 12.70 22.29
N ASP A 271 3.45 12.58 20.96
CA ASP A 271 2.33 12.15 20.13
C ASP A 271 2.14 10.62 20.17
N LEU A 272 3.17 9.86 20.57
CA LEU A 272 3.18 8.41 20.48
C LEU A 272 3.60 7.82 21.82
N SER A 273 2.77 6.98 22.44
CA SER A 273 3.20 6.28 23.66
C SER A 273 4.34 5.29 23.35
N PRO A 274 5.20 4.94 24.33
CA PRO A 274 6.21 3.88 24.15
C PRO A 274 5.60 2.57 23.64
N GLU A 275 4.39 2.23 24.11
CA GLU A 275 3.65 1.06 23.68
C GLU A 275 3.27 1.10 22.19
N ALA A 276 2.75 2.25 21.74
CA ALA A 276 2.37 2.46 20.35
C ALA A 276 3.59 2.50 19.42
N TYR A 277 4.70 3.10 19.88
CA TYR A 277 5.99 3.05 19.17
C TYR A 277 6.48 1.61 18.98
N SER A 278 6.49 0.81 20.04
CA SER A 278 6.94 -0.59 19.93
C SER A 278 6.05 -1.40 18.99
N THR A 279 4.73 -1.21 19.06
CA THR A 279 3.78 -1.86 18.14
C THR A 279 4.04 -1.44 16.69
N SER A 280 4.29 -0.15 16.47
CA SER A 280 4.64 0.41 15.17
C SER A 280 5.94 -0.18 14.61
N MET A 281 7.01 -0.27 15.42
CA MET A 281 8.29 -0.89 15.04
C MET A 281 8.16 -2.38 14.71
N PHE A 282 7.46 -3.16 15.53
CA PHE A 282 7.24 -4.59 15.23
C PHE A 282 6.40 -4.79 13.96
N SER A 283 5.39 -3.94 13.74
CA SER A 283 4.60 -3.99 12.50
C SER A 283 5.44 -3.66 11.27
N ALA A 284 6.38 -2.73 11.37
CA ALA A 284 7.31 -2.40 10.30
C ALA A 284 8.25 -3.57 9.99
N LEU A 285 8.84 -4.20 11.02
CA LEU A 285 9.67 -5.41 10.85
C LEU A 285 8.89 -6.56 10.21
N ASN A 286 7.64 -6.78 10.62
CA ASN A 286 6.81 -7.83 10.02
C ASN A 286 6.52 -7.57 8.54
N SER A 287 6.27 -6.31 8.17
CA SER A 287 6.05 -5.92 6.77
C SER A 287 7.33 -6.12 5.95
N LEU A 288 8.49 -5.91 6.56
CA LEU A 288 9.79 -6.10 5.92
C LEU A 288 10.11 -7.58 5.65
N VAL A 289 9.76 -8.46 6.59
CA VAL A 289 9.88 -9.92 6.41
C VAL A 289 9.05 -10.40 5.22
N SER A 290 7.87 -9.80 5.01
CA SER A 290 6.96 -10.15 3.91
C SER A 290 7.19 -9.34 2.63
N ALA A 291 8.28 -8.56 2.56
CA ALA A 291 8.56 -7.69 1.42
C ALA A 291 8.77 -8.50 0.12
N PRO A 292 8.19 -8.09 -1.01
CA PRO A 292 8.24 -8.87 -2.27
C PRO A 292 9.64 -9.02 -2.88
N ASP A 293 10.50 -8.01 -2.75
CA ASP A 293 11.81 -7.95 -3.39
C ASP A 293 12.80 -7.06 -2.60
N ASP A 294 14.05 -7.05 -3.06
CA ASP A 294 15.16 -6.32 -2.42
C ASP A 294 14.98 -4.80 -2.43
N ASN A 295 14.24 -4.23 -3.39
CA ASN A 295 13.97 -2.79 -3.41
C ASN A 295 13.03 -2.40 -2.27
N PHE A 296 11.97 -3.20 -2.03
CA PHE A 296 11.11 -3.01 -0.86
C PHE A 296 11.88 -3.22 0.45
N ILE A 297 12.78 -4.22 0.49
CA ILE A 297 13.61 -4.47 1.68
C ILE A 297 14.51 -3.27 1.98
N LYS A 298 15.14 -2.70 0.95
CA LYS A 298 15.96 -1.50 1.10
C LYS A 298 15.13 -0.32 1.63
N SER A 299 14.02 0.00 0.98
CA SER A 299 13.15 1.11 1.38
C SER A 299 12.59 0.94 2.79
N GLY A 300 12.18 -0.29 3.16
CA GLY A 300 11.69 -0.60 4.50
C GLY A 300 12.81 -0.57 5.56
N SER A 301 14.03 -0.97 5.22
CA SER A 301 15.20 -0.81 6.08
C SER A 301 15.50 0.67 6.32
N ASP A 302 15.48 1.51 5.28
CA ASP A 302 15.71 2.95 5.40
C ASP A 302 14.66 3.63 6.29
N MET A 303 13.38 3.25 6.14
CA MET A 303 12.30 3.69 7.02
C MET A 303 12.57 3.29 8.47
N LEU A 304 12.90 2.02 8.74
CA LEU A 304 13.18 1.53 10.10
C LEU A 304 14.39 2.24 10.72
N THR A 305 15.46 2.46 9.95
CA THR A 305 16.63 3.22 10.40
C THR A 305 16.25 4.64 10.79
N SER A 306 15.41 5.32 9.99
CA SER A 306 14.90 6.66 10.32
C SER A 306 14.06 6.66 11.61
N MET A 307 13.15 5.68 11.74
CA MET A 307 12.31 5.54 12.94
C MET A 307 13.13 5.23 14.20
N TRP A 308 14.17 4.42 14.07
CA TRP A 308 15.07 4.05 15.17
C TRP A 308 15.88 5.25 15.63
N ASN A 309 16.56 5.92 14.69
CA ASN A 309 17.49 7.01 14.98
C ASN A 309 16.79 8.37 15.20
N ARG A 310 15.47 8.39 15.35
CA ARG A 310 14.71 9.61 15.58
C ARG A 310 15.08 10.23 16.93
N PRO A 311 15.48 11.53 16.96
CA PRO A 311 15.76 12.22 18.22
C PRO A 311 14.54 12.33 19.12
N GLY A 312 14.72 12.19 20.44
CA GLY A 312 13.67 12.32 21.45
C GLY A 312 12.90 11.04 21.75
N PHE A 313 13.13 9.96 20.99
CA PHE A 313 12.48 8.66 21.17
C PHE A 313 13.29 7.67 22.03
N GLU A 314 14.26 8.16 22.82
CA GLU A 314 15.16 7.32 23.62
C GLU A 314 14.38 6.40 24.58
N ALA A 315 13.40 6.94 25.30
CA ALA A 315 12.57 6.17 26.22
C ALA A 315 11.72 5.11 25.49
N HIS A 316 11.21 5.44 24.30
CA HIS A 316 10.45 4.51 23.46
C HIS A 316 11.31 3.38 22.94
N ARG A 317 12.55 3.67 22.53
CA ARG A 317 13.54 2.65 22.14
C ARG A 317 13.85 1.70 23.30
N GLN A 318 14.05 2.23 24.51
CA GLN A 318 14.29 1.37 25.69
C GLN A 318 13.10 0.46 25.98
N HIS A 319 11.87 0.97 25.89
CA HIS A 319 10.66 0.14 26.01
C HIS A 319 10.56 -0.93 24.92
N TYR A 320 10.92 -0.59 23.68
CA TYR A 320 10.97 -1.54 22.58
C TYR A 320 11.98 -2.66 22.84
N LEU A 321 13.20 -2.33 23.30
CA LEU A 321 14.25 -3.31 23.61
C LEU A 321 13.83 -4.24 24.75
N HIS A 322 13.21 -3.70 25.80
CA HIS A 322 12.65 -4.51 26.88
C HIS A 322 11.58 -5.49 26.36
N LYS A 323 10.71 -5.04 25.44
CA LYS A 323 9.73 -5.92 24.82
C LYS A 323 10.37 -7.00 23.96
N LEU A 324 11.43 -6.65 23.23
CA LEU A 324 12.16 -7.59 22.40
C LEU A 324 12.79 -8.70 23.25
N SER A 325 13.36 -8.39 24.41
CA SER A 325 13.96 -9.41 25.28
C SER A 325 12.94 -10.39 25.85
N ILE A 326 11.69 -9.96 26.08
CA ILE A 326 10.65 -10.81 26.67
C ILE A 326 9.71 -11.49 25.65
N ARG A 327 9.59 -11.02 24.40
CA ARG A 327 8.65 -11.61 23.41
C ARG A 327 9.37 -12.52 22.42
N LEU A 328 9.05 -13.82 22.42
CA LEU A 328 9.61 -14.80 21.47
C LEU A 328 9.29 -14.44 20.00
N SER A 329 8.03 -14.20 19.68
CA SER A 329 7.61 -13.88 18.29
C SER A 329 8.29 -12.64 17.70
N SER A 330 8.63 -11.67 18.54
CA SER A 330 9.40 -10.49 18.13
C SER A 330 10.85 -10.81 17.77
N ARG A 331 11.46 -11.78 18.48
CA ARG A 331 12.83 -12.24 18.23
C ARG A 331 12.92 -13.07 16.96
N ASP A 332 11.92 -13.92 16.70
CA ASP A 332 11.83 -14.72 15.47
C ASP A 332 11.90 -13.83 14.21
N LEU A 333 11.21 -12.69 14.21
CA LEU A 333 11.26 -11.72 13.10
C LEU A 333 12.69 -11.21 12.84
N ILE A 334 13.40 -10.82 13.90
CA ILE A 334 14.77 -10.31 13.79
C ILE A 334 15.72 -11.42 13.30
N ILE A 335 15.59 -12.63 13.84
CA ILE A 335 16.40 -13.78 13.43
C ILE A 335 16.17 -14.12 11.98
N HIS A 336 14.93 -14.09 11.53
CA HIS A 336 14.59 -14.33 10.13
C HIS A 336 15.28 -13.31 9.22
N LEU A 337 15.20 -12.01 9.54
CA LEU A 337 15.90 -10.96 8.79
C LEU A 337 17.43 -11.16 8.77
N ILE A 338 18.03 -11.58 9.88
CA ILE A 338 19.48 -11.90 9.94
C ILE A 338 19.82 -13.07 9.03
N LYS A 339 19.06 -14.17 9.11
CA LYS A 339 19.31 -15.39 8.33
C LYS A 339 19.19 -15.14 6.83
N GLU A 340 18.25 -14.30 6.43
CA GLU A 340 18.08 -13.91 5.03
C GLU A 340 19.01 -12.78 4.58
N ASN A 341 19.89 -12.28 5.46
CA ASN A 341 20.79 -11.15 5.20
C ASN A 341 20.03 -9.87 4.76
N LYS A 342 18.83 -9.66 5.30
CA LYS A 342 17.94 -8.52 5.00
C LYS A 342 17.99 -7.47 6.11
N ALA A 343 17.97 -6.20 5.72
CA ALA A 343 17.94 -5.05 6.64
C ALA A 343 18.99 -5.10 7.77
N THR A 344 20.17 -5.63 7.44
CA THR A 344 21.21 -5.97 8.41
C THR A 344 21.71 -4.77 9.20
N LYS A 345 21.73 -3.58 8.60
CA LYS A 345 22.16 -2.34 9.27
C LYS A 345 21.29 -2.03 10.49
N VAL A 346 19.99 -1.84 10.29
CA VAL A 346 19.08 -1.48 11.40
C VAL A 346 18.93 -2.59 12.42
N VAL A 347 18.94 -3.85 11.96
CA VAL A 347 18.90 -5.01 12.86
C VAL A 347 20.14 -5.03 13.76
N SER A 348 21.31 -4.75 13.20
CA SER A 348 22.56 -4.67 13.99
C SER A 348 22.52 -3.52 14.99
N GLU A 349 22.03 -2.34 14.59
CA GLU A 349 21.85 -1.19 15.49
C GLU A 349 20.92 -1.52 16.68
N ILE A 350 19.81 -2.21 16.42
CA ILE A 350 18.87 -2.66 17.45
C ILE A 350 19.56 -3.66 18.41
N ILE A 351 20.24 -4.67 17.86
CA ILE A 351 20.89 -5.72 18.67
C ILE A 351 22.02 -5.13 19.52
N ASN A 352 22.82 -4.23 18.96
CA ASN A 352 23.92 -3.58 19.68
C ASN A 352 23.42 -2.69 20.81
N SER A 353 22.17 -2.22 20.72
CA SER A 353 21.52 -1.41 21.76
C SER A 353 20.97 -2.23 22.93
N LEU A 354 20.97 -3.57 22.85
CA LEU A 354 20.55 -4.43 23.96
C LEU A 354 21.56 -4.34 25.13
N SER A 355 21.03 -4.15 26.33
CA SER A 355 21.82 -4.21 27.56
C SER A 355 22.30 -5.64 27.84
N GLN A 356 23.30 -5.78 28.71
CA GLN A 356 23.79 -7.09 29.14
C GLN A 356 22.66 -7.92 29.80
N GLU A 357 21.87 -7.30 30.68
CA GLU A 357 20.72 -7.95 31.33
C GLU A 357 19.65 -8.41 30.33
N GLN A 358 19.38 -7.61 29.30
CA GLN A 358 18.44 -8.00 28.23
C GLN A 358 18.96 -9.19 27.43
N MET A 359 20.27 -9.21 27.14
CA MET A 359 20.92 -10.32 26.45
C MET A 359 20.91 -11.60 27.29
N GLU A 360 21.14 -11.51 28.59
CA GLU A 360 21.03 -12.64 29.52
C GLU A 360 19.60 -13.19 29.57
N SER A 361 18.59 -12.31 29.60
CA SER A 361 17.18 -12.73 29.55
C SER A 361 16.83 -13.48 28.27
N ILE A 362 17.42 -13.09 27.13
CA ILE A 362 17.27 -13.82 25.86
C ILE A 362 17.93 -15.20 25.96
N MET A 363 19.15 -15.27 26.52
CA MET A 363 19.91 -16.52 26.71
C MET A 363 19.14 -17.53 27.56
N GLU A 364 18.60 -17.11 28.69
CA GLU A 364 17.81 -17.95 29.60
C GLU A 364 16.58 -18.56 28.92
N ARG A 365 15.95 -17.80 28.02
CA ARG A 365 14.74 -18.23 27.32
C ARG A 365 15.02 -19.08 26.10
N ASN A 366 16.04 -18.72 25.31
CA ASN A 366 16.41 -19.43 24.10
C ASN A 366 17.89 -19.22 23.74
N LYS A 367 18.73 -20.18 24.11
CA LYS A 367 20.16 -20.18 23.83
C LYS A 367 20.50 -20.04 22.33
N SER A 368 19.71 -20.66 21.46
CA SER A 368 19.98 -20.61 20.00
C SER A 368 19.78 -19.21 19.41
N GLU A 369 18.79 -18.46 19.90
CA GLU A 369 18.55 -17.07 19.50
C GLU A 369 19.66 -16.15 20.01
N TYR A 370 20.05 -16.34 21.27
CA TYR A 370 21.15 -15.61 21.89
C TYR A 370 22.46 -15.76 21.11
N GLU A 371 22.78 -16.99 20.67
CA GLU A 371 23.98 -17.25 19.85
C GLU A 371 23.96 -16.52 18.50
N VAL A 372 22.78 -16.32 17.90
CA VAL A 372 22.63 -15.51 16.67
C VAL A 372 22.89 -14.03 16.99
N PHE A 373 22.32 -13.52 18.08
CA PHE A 373 22.42 -12.12 18.47
C PHE A 373 23.87 -11.74 18.84
N ILE A 374 24.55 -12.59 19.62
CA ILE A 374 25.96 -12.38 19.96
C ILE A 374 26.85 -12.41 18.72
N ARG A 375 26.60 -13.30 17.76
CA ARG A 375 27.35 -13.33 16.50
C ARG A 375 27.23 -12.00 15.73
N VAL A 376 26.04 -11.42 15.67
CA VAL A 376 25.83 -10.10 15.03
C VAL A 376 26.57 -9.01 15.81
N ARG A 377 26.44 -8.99 17.14
CA ARG A 377 27.11 -8.01 18.01
C ARG A 377 28.64 -8.05 17.86
N ASN A 378 29.21 -9.25 17.80
CA ASN A 378 30.67 -9.45 17.71
C ASN A 378 31.22 -9.18 16.30
N LYS A 379 30.46 -9.44 15.24
CA LYS A 379 30.91 -9.16 13.86
C LYS A 379 31.19 -7.68 13.61
N GLN A 380 30.43 -6.76 14.20
CA GLN A 380 30.69 -5.33 14.03
C GLN A 380 31.82 -4.80 14.91
N LEU A 381 32.05 -5.39 16.09
CA LEU A 381 33.20 -5.05 16.93
C LEU A 381 34.54 -5.34 16.22
N ASN A 382 34.58 -6.36 15.35
CA ASN A 382 35.77 -6.72 14.57
C ASN A 382 35.91 -5.97 13.23
N CYS A 383 34.86 -5.31 12.73
CA CYS A 383 34.92 -4.49 11.50
C CYS A 383 35.26 -3.01 11.77
N GLY A 384 35.65 -2.67 13.00
CA GLY A 384 36.15 -1.34 13.38
C GLY A 384 37.58 -1.05 12.93
N GLU A 385 38.30 -2.05 12.41
CA GLU A 385 39.67 -1.92 11.89
C GLU A 385 39.81 -2.74 10.61
N GLY A 386 39.86 -2.08 9.45
CA GLY A 386 40.35 -2.69 8.21
C GLY A 386 39.31 -2.89 7.10
N ASP A 387 39.74 -2.52 5.89
CA ASP A 387 38.98 -2.37 4.66
C ASP A 387 38.00 -3.50 4.27
N SER A 388 36.92 -3.04 3.66
CA SER A 388 36.03 -3.68 2.71
C SER A 388 36.61 -4.88 1.95
N GLN A 389 36.12 -6.08 2.27
CA GLN A 389 35.78 -7.15 1.33
C GLN A 389 34.89 -8.21 2.03
N LEU A 390 33.63 -8.33 1.60
CA LEU A 390 32.74 -9.44 1.98
C LEU A 390 33.10 -10.67 1.13
N PRO A 391 33.33 -11.87 1.69
CA PRO A 391 33.47 -13.06 0.88
C PRO A 391 32.12 -13.55 0.39
N SER A 392 32.13 -13.93 -0.89
CA SER A 392 31.12 -14.62 -1.65
C SER A 392 30.61 -15.91 -1.02
N SER A 393 29.34 -16.18 -1.30
CA SER A 393 28.62 -17.46 -1.32
C SER A 393 29.46 -18.74 -1.24
N SER A 394 29.61 -19.30 -0.03
CA SER A 394 29.58 -20.73 0.30
C SER A 394 30.05 -20.91 1.75
N LEU A 395 29.14 -20.79 2.72
CA LEU A 395 29.47 -21.18 4.10
C LEU A 395 28.99 -22.61 4.33
N ASP A 396 29.99 -23.49 4.23
CA ASP A 396 29.92 -24.93 4.40
C ASP A 396 29.34 -25.30 5.77
N VAL A 397 28.24 -26.05 5.74
CA VAL A 397 27.49 -26.50 6.93
C VAL A 397 28.33 -27.47 7.78
N GLU A 398 29.44 -27.99 7.25
CA GLU A 398 30.32 -28.93 7.94
C GLU A 398 31.29 -28.27 8.94
N SER A 399 31.70 -27.01 8.76
CA SER A 399 32.60 -26.35 9.72
C SER A 399 31.94 -26.12 11.09
N VAL A 400 30.62 -25.95 11.10
CA VAL A 400 29.80 -25.76 12.31
C VAL A 400 29.71 -27.02 13.16
N LYS A 401 29.87 -28.22 12.58
CA LYS A 401 29.87 -29.47 13.36
C LYS A 401 31.21 -29.71 14.07
N GLN A 402 32.32 -29.29 13.47
CA GLN A 402 33.64 -29.56 14.03
C GLN A 402 33.90 -28.73 15.30
N GLU A 403 33.50 -27.45 15.31
CA GLU A 403 33.71 -26.56 16.46
C GLU A 403 32.87 -26.96 17.70
N VAL A 404 31.69 -27.57 17.48
CA VAL A 404 30.83 -28.07 18.57
C VAL A 404 31.37 -29.37 19.19
N THR A 405 32.19 -30.13 18.44
CA THR A 405 32.76 -31.39 18.92
C THR A 405 33.99 -31.14 19.80
N ASP A 406 34.80 -30.13 19.47
CA ASP A 406 35.99 -29.79 20.26
C ASP A 406 35.65 -29.20 21.64
N ILE A 407 34.55 -28.43 21.77
CA ILE A 407 34.10 -27.87 23.05
C ILE A 407 33.58 -28.97 24.00
N ARG A 408 33.02 -30.07 23.47
CA ARG A 408 32.56 -31.22 24.28
C ARG A 408 33.69 -32.13 24.75
N SER A 409 34.90 -32.00 24.21
CA SER A 409 36.06 -32.80 24.62
C SER A 409 36.86 -32.19 25.79
N LYS A 410 36.47 -30.99 26.26
CA LYS A 410 37.17 -30.24 27.33
C LYS A 410 36.30 -29.96 28.57
N VAL A 411 35.25 -30.76 28.80
CA VAL A 411 34.44 -30.76 30.04
C VAL A 411 34.55 -32.09 30.74
#